data_AF-A0A540M801-F1
#
_entry.id   AF-A0A540M801-F1
#
_cell.length_a   1.000
_cell.length_b   1.000
_cell.length_c   1.000
_cell.angle_alpha   90.00
_cell.angle_beta   90.00
_cell.angle_gamma   90.00
#
_symmetry.space_group_name_H-M   'P 1'
#
loop_
_entity.id
_entity.type
_entity.pdbx_description
1 polymer ?
#
loop_
_entity_poly.entity_id
_entity_poly.type
_entity_poly.pdbx_seq_one_letter_code
_entity_poly.pdbx_strand_id
1 'polypeptide(L)'
;MEVQIPRVHHCDLEKNAAEKFPKNIREALRKLPKKKILDLPELVLQRWNQIVLVFCVIALSTDPLFLYLLTVNNEQNCLTLDKTLATVTALLRFSIDFFYIFHIIFQFRASNVAHSFQASRQGESVAETRARARKYLLMYLLVDMLIILPLPQVLIFAVIPKIKHSRAFFVASISKNMFVLQYLLRVVRIGSSLKVALRGSSFLAESAWANLFLFMLAGHVTGAFWYFFSIERITKCWGEACEYHGGAHCYLFCDDTFAAKAFADDSCSTNTMNSGIYSDALESIVLDSTPFVKRISYCFWWGIQNLSSLGQSLKPTTIYIWEIYFSLVVSITGLVLLAILAGNLQKYVLSKIARSEEMRLKKPEIELWMYFHSLPRSLKARIWQSMKHKLKENIRIDVENFLHLLPVELCKDIKWHLCSGPLREVPILQTMDEQLLEAICKHLTPVLYAKNSIIFHEGEPLVEMLFVTRGKLLTYTASATARVRFLGKGDYFGEELFDWVLINCASLSNFPLSTETVKAQTEVEVFVLRAQQLKTVVSKFWWLFTKEQRRHSSLNTSFNVEQWKPRAAYALQAAWRRHKKETLTVLRRR
;
A
#
# COMPACT_ATOMS: atom_id res chain seq x y z
N MET A 1 -0.61 19.46 -0.51
CA MET A 1 -1.30 19.15 0.76
C MET A 1 -1.47 17.64 0.85
N GLU A 2 -0.75 16.97 1.74
CA GLU A 2 -1.10 15.59 2.12
C GLU A 2 -2.45 15.65 2.81
N VAL A 3 -3.48 15.12 2.17
CA VAL A 3 -4.75 14.86 2.86
C VAL A 3 -4.54 13.54 3.59
N GLN A 4 -3.97 13.61 4.80
CA GLN A 4 -4.09 12.53 5.76
C GLN A 4 -5.53 12.52 6.26
N ILE A 5 -6.25 11.45 5.95
CA ILE A 5 -7.57 11.18 6.53
C ILE A 5 -7.30 10.58 7.92
N PRO A 6 -7.68 11.23 9.04
CA PRO A 6 -7.61 10.61 10.35
C PRO A 6 -8.72 9.56 10.48
N ARG A 7 -8.43 8.41 11.12
CA ARG A 7 -9.46 7.42 11.48
C ARG A 7 -10.59 8.10 12.26
N VAL A 8 -11.81 7.98 11.76
CA VAL A 8 -13.03 8.58 12.34
C VAL A 8 -13.80 7.53 13.13
N HIS A 9 -14.04 7.78 14.42
CA HIS A 9 -15.19 7.24 15.15
C HIS A 9 -16.42 8.12 14.85
N HIS A 10 -17.54 7.47 14.49
CA HIS A 10 -18.71 8.07 13.83
C HIS A 10 -19.98 7.75 14.61
N CYS A 11 -20.85 8.73 14.88
CA CYS A 11 -22.28 8.47 15.03
C CYS A 11 -23.25 9.57 14.57
N ASP A 12 -22.90 10.87 14.51
CA ASP A 12 -23.97 11.90 14.34
C ASP A 12 -24.00 12.73 13.03
N LEU A 13 -23.23 12.39 11.98
CA LEU A 13 -23.12 13.24 10.77
C LEU A 13 -23.79 12.68 9.48
N GLU A 14 -24.49 11.55 9.54
CA GLU A 14 -24.92 10.82 8.34
C GLU A 14 -26.12 11.42 7.55
N LYS A 15 -26.93 12.32 8.12
CA LYS A 15 -28.16 12.78 7.42
C LYS A 15 -27.94 13.83 6.33
N ASN A 16 -26.92 14.70 6.44
CA ASN A 16 -26.81 15.87 5.55
C ASN A 16 -25.88 15.68 4.34
N ALA A 17 -25.04 14.62 4.32
CA ALA A 17 -24.09 14.40 3.23
C ALA A 17 -24.66 13.61 2.04
N ALA A 18 -25.66 12.76 2.27
CA ALA A 18 -26.23 11.87 1.27
C ALA A 18 -27.09 12.59 0.20
N GLU A 19 -27.49 13.84 0.45
CA GLU A 19 -28.38 14.59 -0.46
C GLU A 19 -27.68 15.19 -1.69
N LYS A 20 -26.34 15.29 -1.69
CA LYS A 20 -25.56 15.90 -2.79
C LYS A 20 -25.23 14.96 -3.95
N PHE A 21 -25.55 13.66 -3.84
CA PHE A 21 -25.29 12.70 -4.91
C PHE A 21 -26.47 12.57 -5.89
N PRO A 22 -26.20 12.36 -7.19
CA PRO A 22 -27.20 12.01 -8.21
C PRO A 22 -28.09 10.83 -7.77
N LYS A 23 -29.39 10.87 -8.14
CA LYS A 23 -30.42 9.91 -7.65
C LYS A 23 -30.06 8.44 -7.89
N ASN A 24 -29.49 8.13 -9.05
CA ASN A 24 -29.01 6.79 -9.43
C ASN A 24 -27.89 6.27 -8.50
N ILE A 25 -26.98 7.13 -8.06
CA ILE A 25 -25.93 6.78 -7.10
C ILE A 25 -26.52 6.59 -5.69
N ARG A 26 -27.49 7.41 -5.31
CA ARG A 26 -28.19 7.31 -4.01
C ARG A 26 -28.93 5.97 -3.84
N GLU A 27 -29.57 5.48 -4.90
CA GLU A 27 -30.24 4.17 -4.89
C GLU A 27 -29.27 3.00 -4.86
N ALA A 28 -28.12 3.11 -5.55
CA ALA A 28 -27.06 2.11 -5.46
C ALA A 28 -26.43 2.05 -4.06
N LEU A 29 -26.24 3.22 -3.41
CA LEU A 29 -25.69 3.33 -2.06
C LEU A 29 -26.63 2.77 -0.98
N ARG A 30 -27.96 2.92 -1.13
CA ARG A 30 -28.95 2.33 -0.20
C ARG A 30 -28.95 0.81 -0.17
N LYS A 31 -28.48 0.14 -1.23
CA LYS A 31 -28.44 -1.33 -1.35
C LYS A 31 -27.18 -1.95 -0.74
N LEU A 32 -26.19 -1.15 -0.33
CA LEU A 32 -24.94 -1.64 0.25
C LEU A 32 -25.01 -1.65 1.79
N PRO A 33 -24.44 -2.66 2.47
CA PRO A 33 -24.39 -2.70 3.93
C PRO A 33 -23.58 -1.52 4.48
N LYS A 34 -24.06 -0.87 5.55
CA LYS A 34 -23.53 0.40 6.12
C LYS A 34 -22.00 0.45 6.29
N LYS A 35 -21.37 -0.68 6.65
CA LYS A 35 -19.90 -0.81 6.78
C LYS A 35 -19.16 -0.61 5.45
N LYS A 36 -19.72 -1.06 4.31
CA LYS A 36 -19.16 -0.84 2.97
C LYS A 36 -19.35 0.59 2.44
N ILE A 37 -20.32 1.34 2.96
CA ILE A 37 -20.59 2.73 2.55
C ILE A 37 -19.52 3.67 3.12
N LEU A 38 -19.07 3.43 4.36
CA LEU A 38 -18.05 4.24 5.04
C LEU A 38 -16.66 4.11 4.38
N ASP A 39 -16.33 2.94 3.84
CA ASP A 39 -15.04 2.63 3.20
C ASP A 39 -15.01 3.01 1.70
N LEU A 40 -16.16 3.33 1.10
CA LEU A 40 -16.29 3.58 -0.34
C LEU A 40 -15.54 4.83 -0.84
N PRO A 41 -15.53 5.97 -0.13
CA PRO A 41 -14.79 7.16 -0.55
C PRO A 41 -13.27 6.93 -0.57
N GLU A 42 -12.76 6.16 0.40
CA GLU A 42 -11.34 5.86 0.53
C GLU A 42 -10.87 4.90 -0.58
N LEU A 43 -11.68 3.88 -0.89
CA LEU A 43 -11.41 2.95 -2.00
C LEU A 43 -11.48 3.62 -3.38
N VAL A 44 -12.44 4.54 -3.57
CA VAL A 44 -12.56 5.33 -4.80
C VAL A 44 -11.38 6.28 -4.94
N LEU A 45 -10.96 6.95 -3.87
CA LEU A 45 -9.81 7.85 -3.88
C LEU A 45 -8.50 7.09 -4.14
N GLN A 46 -8.34 5.91 -3.56
CA GLN A 46 -7.16 5.06 -3.79
C GLN A 46 -7.08 4.61 -5.25
N ARG A 47 -8.19 4.14 -5.84
CA ARG A 47 -8.24 3.79 -7.27
C ARG A 47 -8.01 5.00 -8.17
N TRP A 48 -8.57 6.15 -7.82
CA TRP A 48 -8.36 7.39 -8.56
C TRP A 48 -6.89 7.79 -8.58
N ASN A 49 -6.21 7.72 -7.43
CA ASN A 49 -4.78 8.01 -7.31
C ASN A 49 -3.93 7.06 -8.17
N GLN A 50 -4.31 5.78 -8.29
CA GLN A 50 -3.63 4.82 -9.18
C GLN A 50 -3.82 5.17 -10.66
N ILE A 51 -5.04 5.55 -11.06
CA ILE A 51 -5.30 5.98 -12.44
C ILE A 51 -4.46 7.23 -12.76
N VAL A 52 -4.48 8.21 -11.86
CA VAL A 52 -3.68 9.45 -12.00
C VAL A 52 -2.20 9.14 -12.12
N LEU A 53 -1.68 8.19 -11.33
CA LEU A 53 -0.29 7.75 -11.42
C LEU A 53 0.07 7.21 -12.80
N VAL A 54 -0.79 6.39 -13.42
CA VAL A 54 -0.54 5.88 -14.78
C VAL A 54 -0.49 7.01 -15.80
N PHE A 55 -1.45 7.94 -15.74
CA PHE A 55 -1.46 9.11 -16.63
C PHE A 55 -0.25 10.04 -16.41
N CYS A 56 0.22 10.20 -15.16
CA CYS A 56 1.44 10.93 -14.84
C CYS A 56 2.68 10.30 -15.48
N VAL A 57 2.79 8.97 -15.45
CA VAL A 57 3.89 8.24 -16.08
C VAL A 57 3.85 8.42 -17.60
N ILE A 58 2.68 8.26 -18.22
CA ILE A 58 2.50 8.48 -19.66
C ILE A 58 2.88 9.92 -20.03
N ALA A 59 2.44 10.90 -19.24
CA ALA A 59 2.76 12.32 -19.40
C ALA A 59 4.27 12.58 -19.44
N LEU A 60 5.01 12.03 -18.47
CA LEU A 60 6.46 12.17 -18.39
C LEU A 60 7.20 11.47 -19.54
N SER A 61 6.66 10.36 -20.07
CA SER A 61 7.23 9.67 -21.23
C SER A 61 6.97 10.39 -22.55
N THR A 62 5.80 11.04 -22.70
CA THR A 62 5.41 11.69 -23.95
C THR A 62 6.03 13.07 -24.15
N ASP A 63 6.27 13.83 -23.07
CA ASP A 63 6.77 15.20 -23.20
C ASP A 63 8.14 15.29 -23.89
N PRO A 64 9.14 14.43 -23.58
CA PRO A 64 10.43 14.46 -24.26
C PRO A 64 10.35 14.23 -25.78
N LEU A 65 9.23 13.72 -26.31
CA LEU A 65 9.07 13.55 -27.77
C LEU A 65 9.11 14.88 -28.53
N PHE A 66 8.71 15.99 -27.89
CA PHE A 66 8.84 17.33 -28.48
C PHE A 66 10.29 17.73 -28.77
N LEU A 67 11.26 17.11 -28.09
CA LEU A 67 12.69 17.37 -28.30
C LEU A 67 13.23 16.70 -29.58
N TYR A 68 12.49 15.75 -30.15
CA TYR A 68 12.87 15.02 -31.37
C TYR A 68 12.22 15.56 -32.66
N LEU A 69 11.55 16.71 -32.59
CA LEU A 69 10.77 17.25 -33.71
C LEU A 69 11.62 17.82 -34.84
N LEU A 70 12.78 18.38 -34.50
CA LEU A 70 13.70 18.94 -35.47
C LEU A 70 14.68 17.87 -35.89
N THR A 71 14.81 17.67 -37.20
CA THR A 71 15.75 16.74 -37.84
C THR A 71 16.68 17.50 -38.77
N VAL A 72 17.89 16.97 -39.01
CA VAL A 72 18.84 17.58 -39.94
C VAL A 72 18.70 16.90 -41.30
N ASN A 73 18.61 17.70 -42.35
CA ASN A 73 18.82 17.24 -43.71
C ASN A 73 20.28 17.49 -44.09
N ASN A 74 21.07 16.43 -44.18
CA ASN A 74 22.50 16.50 -44.51
C ASN A 74 22.75 16.87 -45.99
N GLU A 75 21.81 16.61 -46.90
CA GLU A 75 21.98 16.95 -48.32
C GLU A 75 21.91 18.46 -48.57
N GLN A 76 21.13 19.16 -47.74
CA GLN A 76 20.85 20.59 -47.88
C GLN A 76 21.38 21.41 -46.68
N ASN A 77 22.04 20.78 -45.71
CA ASN A 77 22.54 21.38 -44.47
C ASN A 77 21.51 22.32 -43.81
N CYS A 78 20.29 21.82 -43.62
CA CYS A 78 19.17 22.59 -43.07
C CYS A 78 18.29 21.76 -42.14
N LEU A 79 17.49 22.43 -41.32
CA LEU A 79 16.53 21.81 -40.41
C LEU A 79 15.22 21.49 -41.11
N THR A 80 14.70 20.31 -40.81
CA THR A 80 13.34 19.88 -41.16
C THR A 80 12.52 19.67 -39.89
N LEU A 81 11.22 19.95 -39.96
CA LEU A 81 10.28 19.67 -38.89
C LEU A 81 9.51 18.40 -39.22
N ASP A 82 9.59 17.39 -38.36
CA ASP A 82 8.80 16.16 -38.49
C ASP A 82 7.33 16.45 -38.14
N LYS A 83 6.54 16.79 -39.17
CA LYS A 83 5.12 17.13 -39.05
C LYS A 83 4.28 15.97 -38.50
N THR A 84 4.66 14.73 -38.80
CA THR A 84 3.97 13.52 -38.34
C THR A 84 4.17 13.37 -36.83
N LEU A 85 5.42 13.43 -36.37
CA LEU A 85 5.75 13.36 -34.95
C LEU A 85 5.16 14.55 -34.18
N ALA A 86 5.19 15.76 -34.76
CA ALA A 86 4.57 16.95 -34.16
C ALA A 86 3.07 16.76 -33.94
N THR A 87 2.36 16.25 -34.95
CA THR A 87 0.92 16.03 -34.87
C THR A 87 0.57 14.95 -33.85
N VAL A 88 1.24 13.80 -33.90
CA VAL A 88 1.01 12.69 -32.96
C VAL A 88 1.30 13.12 -31.52
N THR A 89 2.44 13.76 -31.28
CA THR A 89 2.84 14.20 -29.94
C THR A 89 1.89 15.27 -29.40
N ALA A 90 1.42 16.20 -30.24
CA ALA A 90 0.43 17.19 -29.85
C ALA A 90 -0.92 16.58 -29.48
N LEU A 91 -1.40 15.58 -30.23
CA LEU A 91 -2.64 14.86 -29.92
C LEU A 91 -2.55 14.09 -28.60
N LEU A 92 -1.44 13.39 -28.37
CA LEU A 92 -1.18 12.69 -27.10
C LEU A 92 -1.16 13.69 -25.94
N ARG A 93 -0.44 14.80 -26.11
CA ARG A 93 -0.32 15.84 -25.08
C ARG A 93 -1.68 16.47 -24.75
N PHE A 94 -2.48 16.80 -25.76
CA PHE A 94 -3.84 17.33 -25.57
C PHE A 94 -4.72 16.36 -24.77
N SER A 95 -4.66 15.06 -25.08
CA SER A 95 -5.43 14.02 -24.38
C SER A 95 -5.06 13.94 -22.89
N ILE A 96 -3.76 14.05 -22.59
CA ILE A 96 -3.24 14.03 -21.21
C ILE A 96 -3.63 15.31 -20.46
N ASP A 97 -3.52 16.47 -21.09
CA ASP A 97 -3.89 17.75 -20.49
C ASP A 97 -5.39 17.81 -20.18
N PHE A 98 -6.25 17.27 -21.05
CA PHE A 98 -7.68 17.11 -20.80
C PHE A 98 -7.96 16.26 -19.56
N PHE A 99 -7.24 15.14 -19.39
CA PHE A 99 -7.34 14.31 -18.20
C PHE A 99 -6.90 15.08 -16.93
N TYR A 100 -5.83 15.88 -17.00
CA TYR A 100 -5.39 16.70 -15.86
C TYR A 100 -6.42 17.76 -15.47
N ILE A 101 -7.11 18.38 -16.43
CA ILE A 101 -8.21 19.31 -16.13
C ILE A 101 -9.30 18.58 -15.33
N PHE A 102 -9.68 17.38 -15.77
CA PHE A 102 -10.65 16.56 -15.05
C PHE A 102 -10.15 16.22 -13.63
N HIS A 103 -8.88 15.85 -13.47
CA HIS A 103 -8.27 15.58 -12.18
C HIS A 103 -8.33 16.78 -11.23
N ILE A 104 -8.02 17.98 -11.72
CA ILE A 104 -8.08 19.23 -10.94
C ILE A 104 -9.52 19.50 -10.48
N ILE A 105 -10.50 19.36 -11.38
CA ILE A 105 -11.93 19.51 -11.04
C ILE A 105 -12.34 18.51 -9.96
N PHE A 106 -11.91 17.25 -10.10
CA PHE A 106 -12.16 16.21 -9.11
C PHE A 106 -11.54 16.57 -7.75
N GLN A 107 -10.28 17.00 -7.73
CA GLN A 107 -9.57 17.39 -6.51
C GLN A 107 -10.20 18.61 -5.83
N PHE A 108 -10.64 19.60 -6.61
CA PHE A 108 -11.38 20.77 -6.11
C PHE A 108 -12.68 20.34 -5.41
N ARG A 109 -13.45 19.43 -6.04
CA ARG A 109 -14.69 18.91 -5.45
C ARG A 109 -14.43 18.07 -4.20
N ALA A 110 -13.44 17.17 -4.25
CA ALA A 110 -13.08 16.30 -3.13
C ALA A 110 -12.60 17.10 -1.91
N SER A 111 -11.75 18.11 -2.13
CA SER A 111 -11.23 18.99 -1.07
C SER A 111 -12.34 19.82 -0.40
N ASN A 112 -13.27 20.38 -1.18
CA ASN A 112 -14.40 21.12 -0.62
C ASN A 112 -15.31 20.24 0.23
N VAL A 113 -15.53 18.99 -0.19
CA VAL A 113 -16.30 18.01 0.59
C VAL A 113 -15.58 17.69 1.90
N ALA A 114 -14.30 17.35 1.85
CA ALA A 114 -13.49 17.03 3.03
C ALA A 114 -13.46 18.17 4.07
N HIS A 115 -13.23 19.42 3.63
CA HIS A 115 -13.22 20.57 4.53
C HIS A 115 -14.59 20.90 5.12
N SER A 116 -15.68 20.65 4.38
CA SER A 116 -17.03 20.83 4.93
C SER A 116 -17.35 19.83 6.04
N PHE A 117 -16.87 18.59 5.92
CA PHE A 117 -16.96 17.59 6.99
C PHE A 117 -16.10 17.96 8.20
N GLN A 118 -14.91 18.51 7.97
CA GLN A 118 -13.99 18.88 9.04
C GLN A 118 -14.47 20.10 9.85
N ALA A 119 -14.99 21.14 9.17
CA ALA A 119 -15.60 22.30 9.82
C ALA A 119 -16.81 21.90 10.68
N SER A 120 -17.64 20.97 10.17
CA SER A 120 -18.78 20.42 10.92
C SER A 120 -18.37 19.63 12.17
N ARG A 121 -17.14 19.12 12.22
CA ARG A 121 -16.62 18.29 13.33
C ARG A 121 -15.91 19.14 14.39
N GLN A 122 -15.35 20.29 14.01
CA GLN A 122 -14.64 21.21 14.90
C GLN A 122 -15.51 22.37 15.43
N GLY A 123 -16.76 22.49 14.97
CA GLY A 123 -17.65 23.59 15.38
C GLY A 123 -17.26 24.95 14.82
N GLU A 124 -16.34 25.00 13.85
CA GLU A 124 -15.94 26.22 13.17
C GLU A 124 -16.95 26.62 12.08
N SER A 125 -17.03 27.93 11.79
CA SER A 125 -17.85 28.44 10.69
C SER A 125 -17.42 27.84 9.36
N VAL A 126 -18.33 27.06 8.74
CA VAL A 126 -18.14 26.43 7.42
C VAL A 126 -17.73 27.45 6.34
N ALA A 127 -18.11 28.72 6.48
CA ALA A 127 -17.77 29.78 5.54
C ALA A 127 -16.29 30.19 5.61
N GLU A 128 -15.72 30.31 6.82
CA GLU A 128 -14.33 30.72 7.03
C GLU A 128 -13.35 29.62 6.64
N THR A 129 -13.63 28.37 7.02
CA THR A 129 -12.81 27.21 6.63
C THR A 129 -12.81 27.03 5.10
N ARG A 130 -13.95 27.29 4.44
CA ARG A 130 -14.08 27.26 2.97
C ARG A 130 -13.30 28.41 2.31
N ALA A 131 -13.31 29.61 2.88
CA ALA A 131 -12.53 30.74 2.36
C ALA A 131 -11.02 30.48 2.43
N ARG A 132 -10.54 29.93 3.56
CA ARG A 132 -9.13 29.55 3.74
C ARG A 132 -8.71 28.46 2.76
N ALA A 133 -9.49 27.38 2.65
CA ALA A 133 -9.25 26.31 1.69
C ALA A 133 -9.24 26.82 0.24
N ARG A 134 -10.18 27.71 -0.12
CA ARG A 134 -10.25 28.30 -1.47
C ARG A 134 -9.01 29.12 -1.83
N LYS A 135 -8.43 29.85 -0.87
CA LYS A 135 -7.20 30.65 -1.11
C LYS A 135 -6.00 29.75 -1.42
N TYR A 136 -5.79 28.70 -0.63
CA TYR A 136 -4.70 27.73 -0.88
C TYR A 136 -4.91 26.96 -2.19
N LEU A 137 -6.15 26.54 -2.44
CA LEU A 137 -6.49 25.77 -3.63
C LEU A 137 -6.41 26.62 -4.91
N LEU A 138 -6.66 27.94 -4.82
CA LEU A 138 -6.43 28.89 -5.91
C LEU A 138 -4.93 29.02 -6.25
N MET A 139 -4.05 29.03 -5.24
CA MET A 139 -2.60 29.12 -5.48
C MET A 139 -2.05 27.86 -6.18
N TYR A 140 -2.51 26.66 -5.77
CA TYR A 140 -2.20 25.42 -6.48
C TYR A 140 -2.81 25.43 -7.89
N LEU A 141 -4.06 25.86 -8.04
CA LEU A 141 -4.72 25.98 -9.36
C LEU A 141 -3.91 26.85 -10.33
N LEU A 142 -3.28 27.93 -9.88
CA LEU A 142 -2.44 28.78 -10.74
C LEU A 142 -1.21 28.03 -11.28
N VAL A 143 -0.49 27.30 -10.41
CA VAL A 143 0.63 26.45 -10.82
C VAL A 143 0.14 25.35 -11.78
N ASP A 144 -1.04 24.81 -11.50
CA ASP A 144 -1.63 23.74 -12.26
C ASP A 144 -2.03 24.18 -13.68
N MET A 145 -2.56 25.39 -13.81
CA MET A 145 -2.89 26.03 -15.08
C MET A 145 -1.64 26.37 -15.89
N LEU A 146 -0.55 26.80 -15.24
CA LEU A 146 0.72 27.08 -15.92
C LEU A 146 1.33 25.81 -16.55
N ILE A 147 1.14 24.65 -15.90
CA ILE A 147 1.61 23.34 -16.38
C ILE A 147 0.80 22.80 -17.57
N ILE A 148 -0.50 23.11 -17.61
CA ILE A 148 -1.44 22.64 -18.65
C ILE A 148 -1.35 23.48 -19.94
N LEU A 149 -0.74 24.66 -19.88
CA LEU A 149 -0.70 25.58 -21.00
C LEU A 149 0.01 24.94 -22.22
N PRO A 150 -0.63 24.85 -23.40
CA PRO A 150 -0.09 24.16 -24.57
C PRO A 150 0.94 25.02 -25.32
N LEU A 151 1.92 25.58 -24.59
CA LEU A 151 2.92 26.48 -25.13
C LEU A 151 3.75 25.84 -26.26
N PRO A 152 4.17 24.56 -26.18
CA PRO A 152 4.90 23.92 -27.26
C PRO A 152 4.05 23.77 -28.52
N GLN A 153 2.77 23.40 -28.38
CA GLN A 153 1.86 23.21 -29.52
C GLN A 153 1.51 24.54 -30.20
N VAL A 154 1.18 25.57 -29.41
CA VAL A 154 0.90 26.91 -29.94
C VAL A 154 2.10 27.43 -30.71
N LEU A 155 3.29 27.25 -30.17
CA LEU A 155 4.50 27.64 -30.84
C LEU A 155 4.70 26.90 -32.16
N ILE A 156 4.65 25.57 -32.16
CA ILE A 156 4.95 24.75 -33.33
C ILE A 156 3.95 25.00 -34.47
N PHE A 157 2.66 25.11 -34.15
CA PHE A 157 1.61 25.19 -35.18
C PHE A 157 1.16 26.62 -35.51
N ALA A 158 1.26 27.57 -34.58
CA ALA A 158 0.78 28.94 -34.82
C ALA A 158 1.89 29.96 -35.03
N VAL A 159 3.08 29.74 -34.43
CA VAL A 159 4.15 30.73 -34.38
C VAL A 159 5.24 30.41 -35.41
N ILE A 160 5.84 29.20 -35.38
CA ILE A 160 6.91 28.79 -36.30
C ILE A 160 6.53 28.98 -37.78
N PRO A 161 5.33 28.58 -38.25
CA PRO A 161 4.96 28.72 -39.67
C PRO A 161 4.79 30.18 -40.13
N LYS A 162 4.65 31.14 -39.20
CA LYS A 162 4.37 32.56 -39.50
C LYS A 162 5.59 33.46 -39.34
N ILE A 163 6.71 32.93 -38.86
CA ILE A 163 7.91 33.72 -38.59
C ILE A 163 8.78 33.81 -39.84
N LYS A 164 9.21 35.04 -40.16
CA LYS A 164 10.25 35.26 -41.17
C LYS A 164 11.53 34.52 -40.77
N HIS A 165 12.11 33.77 -41.70
CA HIS A 165 13.24 32.85 -41.46
C HIS A 165 14.41 33.46 -40.65
N SER A 166 14.70 34.75 -40.80
CA SER A 166 15.75 35.46 -40.04
C SER A 166 15.49 35.56 -38.53
N ARG A 167 14.24 35.46 -38.07
CA ARG A 167 13.86 35.46 -36.64
C ARG A 167 13.52 34.06 -36.10
N ALA A 168 13.59 33.03 -36.93
CA ALA A 168 13.21 31.68 -36.56
C ALA A 168 14.15 31.08 -35.51
N PHE A 169 15.45 31.39 -35.57
CA PHE A 169 16.44 30.96 -34.57
C PHE A 169 16.16 31.54 -33.17
N PHE A 170 15.93 32.85 -33.08
CA PHE A 170 15.59 33.52 -31.81
C PHE A 170 14.31 32.95 -31.19
N VAL A 171 13.30 32.70 -32.01
CA VAL A 171 12.04 32.12 -31.53
C VAL A 171 12.23 30.66 -31.13
N ALA A 172 12.97 29.84 -31.87
CA ALA A 172 13.29 28.46 -31.48
C ALA A 172 14.07 28.39 -30.15
N SER A 173 14.97 29.33 -29.88
CA SER A 173 15.73 29.39 -28.63
C SER A 173 14.88 29.78 -27.40
N ILE A 174 14.00 30.79 -27.53
CA ILE A 174 13.06 31.17 -26.45
C ILE A 174 12.10 30.02 -26.13
N SER A 175 11.67 29.34 -27.17
CA SER A 175 10.75 28.22 -27.11
C SER A 175 11.26 27.02 -26.31
N LYS A 176 12.56 26.74 -26.46
CA LYS A 176 13.27 25.73 -25.67
C LYS A 176 13.16 25.99 -24.18
N ASN A 177 13.52 27.20 -23.74
CA ASN A 177 13.53 27.55 -22.32
C ASN A 177 12.12 27.46 -21.72
N MET A 178 11.11 27.81 -22.50
CA MET A 178 9.72 27.69 -22.11
C MET A 178 9.27 26.21 -22.00
N PHE A 179 9.64 25.37 -22.96
CA PHE A 179 9.39 23.92 -22.90
C PHE A 179 10.09 23.26 -21.71
N VAL A 180 11.37 23.53 -21.49
CA VAL A 180 12.15 22.99 -20.36
C VAL A 180 11.54 23.41 -19.03
N LEU A 181 11.17 24.68 -18.88
CA LEU A 181 10.54 25.18 -17.67
C LEU A 181 9.21 24.48 -17.39
N GLN A 182 8.35 24.33 -18.39
CA GLN A 182 7.08 23.62 -18.24
C GLN A 182 7.28 22.14 -17.90
N TYR A 183 8.23 21.49 -18.54
CA TYR A 183 8.56 20.10 -18.25
C TYR A 183 9.05 19.93 -16.79
N LEU A 184 9.95 20.79 -16.32
CA LEU A 184 10.43 20.78 -14.93
C LEU A 184 9.30 21.02 -13.93
N LEU A 185 8.43 22.00 -14.17
CA LEU A 185 7.25 22.25 -13.33
C LEU A 185 6.34 21.01 -13.26
N ARG A 186 6.16 20.33 -14.40
CA ARG A 186 5.35 19.11 -14.48
C ARG A 186 6.01 17.95 -13.72
N VAL A 187 7.32 17.74 -13.87
CA VAL A 187 8.09 16.73 -13.13
C VAL A 187 7.99 16.96 -11.62
N VAL A 188 8.15 18.18 -11.15
CA VAL A 188 8.04 18.52 -9.71
C VAL A 188 6.64 18.20 -9.17
N ARG A 189 5.60 18.62 -9.88
CA ARG A 189 4.21 18.38 -9.46
C ARG A 189 3.83 16.89 -9.49
N ILE A 190 4.22 16.19 -10.55
CA ILE A 190 4.02 14.75 -10.69
C ILE A 190 4.81 14.01 -9.62
N GLY A 191 6.06 14.39 -9.35
CA GLY A 191 6.89 13.82 -8.30
C GLY A 191 6.28 13.99 -6.91
N SER A 192 5.70 15.17 -6.62
CA SER A 192 4.94 15.41 -5.38
C SER A 192 3.73 14.48 -5.27
N SER A 193 2.97 14.32 -6.37
CA SER A 193 1.79 13.45 -6.43
C SER A 193 2.16 11.97 -6.32
N LEU A 194 3.27 11.55 -6.94
CA LEU A 194 3.84 10.21 -6.89
C LEU A 194 4.25 9.84 -5.47
N LYS A 195 4.88 10.76 -4.73
CA LYS A 195 5.26 10.56 -3.33
C LYS A 195 4.05 10.26 -2.43
N VAL A 196 2.94 10.97 -2.65
CA VAL A 196 1.69 10.75 -1.92
C VAL A 196 1.04 9.42 -2.30
N ALA A 197 1.01 9.09 -3.59
CA ALA A 197 0.44 7.82 -4.08
C ALA A 197 1.23 6.59 -3.58
N LEU A 198 2.56 6.67 -3.58
CA LEU A 198 3.45 5.59 -3.12
C LEU A 198 3.33 5.32 -1.62
N ARG A 199 3.03 6.34 -0.79
CA ARG A 199 2.79 6.14 0.66
C ARG A 199 1.54 5.30 0.95
N GLY A 200 0.56 5.28 0.04
CA GLY A 200 -0.71 4.55 0.21
C GLY A 200 -0.79 3.20 -0.51
N SER A 201 0.23 2.81 -1.28
CA SER A 201 0.20 1.57 -2.08
C SER A 201 1.33 0.62 -1.69
N SER A 202 1.00 -0.47 -1.00
CA SER A 202 1.94 -1.57 -0.72
C SER A 202 2.47 -2.23 -2.00
N PHE A 203 1.68 -2.25 -3.08
CA PHE A 203 2.01 -2.94 -4.31
C PHE A 203 3.17 -2.32 -5.11
N LEU A 204 3.32 -0.99 -5.11
CA LEU A 204 4.37 -0.31 -5.89
C LEU A 204 5.57 0.11 -5.04
N ALA A 205 5.39 0.38 -3.75
CA ALA A 205 6.48 0.75 -2.84
C ALA A 205 7.49 -0.40 -2.65
N GLU A 206 7.09 -1.65 -2.85
CA GLU A 206 7.94 -2.84 -2.68
C GLU A 206 8.38 -3.49 -4.00
N SER A 207 7.94 -2.98 -5.16
CA SER A 207 8.23 -3.59 -6.46
C SER A 207 9.54 -3.07 -7.04
N ALA A 208 10.55 -3.94 -7.14
CA ALA A 208 11.81 -3.63 -7.82
C ALA A 208 11.63 -3.12 -9.26
N TRP A 209 10.55 -3.57 -9.94
CA TRP A 209 10.21 -3.17 -11.30
C TRP A 209 9.83 -1.70 -11.44
N ALA A 210 9.23 -1.10 -10.42
CA ALA A 210 8.86 0.31 -10.46
C ALA A 210 10.10 1.22 -10.46
N ASN A 211 11.13 0.86 -9.68
CA ASN A 211 12.40 1.60 -9.65
C ASN A 211 13.16 1.46 -10.97
N LEU A 212 13.17 0.25 -11.55
CA LEU A 212 13.78 0.01 -12.86
C LEU A 212 13.07 0.84 -13.94
N PHE A 213 11.75 0.89 -13.92
CA PHE A 213 10.96 1.70 -14.86
C PHE A 213 11.29 3.19 -14.75
N LEU A 214 11.38 3.75 -13.53
CA LEU A 214 11.77 5.15 -13.32
C LEU A 214 13.19 5.44 -13.81
N PHE A 215 14.12 4.49 -13.64
CA PHE A 215 15.47 4.59 -14.17
C PHE A 215 15.46 4.61 -15.71
N MET A 216 14.70 3.71 -16.35
CA MET A 216 14.53 3.72 -17.80
C MET A 216 13.92 5.03 -18.31
N LEU A 217 12.89 5.54 -17.63
CA LEU A 217 12.28 6.82 -17.96
C LEU A 217 13.28 7.98 -17.88
N ALA A 218 14.13 8.01 -16.85
CA ALA A 218 15.19 9.01 -16.74
C ALA A 218 16.19 8.90 -17.92
N GLY A 219 16.52 7.68 -18.35
CA GLY A 219 17.36 7.43 -19.53
C GLY A 219 16.76 8.01 -20.81
N HIS A 220 15.47 7.77 -21.05
CA HIS A 220 14.72 8.35 -22.18
C HIS A 220 14.77 9.88 -22.17
N VAL A 221 14.50 10.50 -21.02
CA VAL A 221 14.52 11.97 -20.87
C VAL A 221 15.91 12.54 -21.12
N THR A 222 16.94 11.95 -20.52
CA THR A 222 18.34 12.38 -20.70
C THR A 222 18.78 12.27 -22.16
N GLY A 223 18.42 11.17 -22.82
CA GLY A 223 18.70 10.97 -24.25
C GLY A 223 18.01 12.00 -25.16
N ALA A 224 16.78 12.40 -24.81
CA ALA A 224 16.03 13.41 -25.56
C ALA A 224 16.65 14.81 -25.42
N PHE A 225 17.09 15.20 -24.23
CA PHE A 225 17.83 16.45 -24.03
C PHE A 225 19.16 16.45 -24.77
N TRP A 226 19.89 15.34 -24.74
CA TRP A 226 21.13 15.22 -25.47
C TRP A 226 20.94 15.39 -26.99
N TYR A 227 19.90 14.75 -27.56
CA TYR A 227 19.53 14.94 -28.97
C TYR A 227 19.19 16.40 -29.30
N PHE A 228 18.37 17.03 -28.46
CA PHE A 228 17.99 18.41 -28.70
C PHE A 228 19.20 19.35 -28.63
N PHE A 229 20.09 19.15 -27.66
CA PHE A 229 21.28 19.98 -27.55
C PHE A 229 22.28 19.73 -28.67
N SER A 230 22.34 18.54 -29.29
CA SER A 230 23.15 18.34 -30.50
C SER A 230 22.59 19.12 -31.70
N ILE A 231 21.27 19.21 -31.85
CA ILE A 231 20.62 20.09 -32.84
C ILE A 231 20.94 21.57 -32.54
N GLU A 232 20.87 22.01 -31.28
CA GLU A 232 21.25 23.38 -30.90
C GLU A 232 22.73 23.66 -31.21
N ARG A 233 23.59 22.65 -31.04
CA ARG A 233 25.02 22.74 -31.26
C ARG A 233 25.36 22.95 -32.75
N ILE A 234 24.79 22.16 -33.66
CA ILE A 234 25.00 22.31 -35.11
C ILE A 234 24.37 23.61 -35.64
N THR A 235 23.18 23.98 -35.14
CA THR A 235 22.48 25.19 -35.59
C THR A 235 23.17 26.48 -35.18
N LYS A 236 23.82 26.50 -34.01
CA LYS A 236 24.66 27.61 -33.60
C LYS A 236 25.91 27.73 -34.50
N CYS A 237 26.52 26.61 -34.89
CA CYS A 237 27.64 26.62 -35.85
C CYS A 237 27.21 27.22 -37.19
N TRP A 238 26.07 26.79 -37.74
CA TRP A 238 25.54 27.37 -38.98
C TRP A 238 25.21 28.85 -38.85
N GLY A 239 24.72 29.30 -37.67
CA GLY A 239 24.49 30.71 -37.38
C GLY A 239 25.79 31.54 -37.39
N GLU A 240 26.83 31.07 -36.72
CA GLU A 240 28.14 31.74 -36.69
C GLU A 240 28.80 31.79 -38.07
N ALA A 241 28.74 30.69 -38.85
CA ALA A 241 29.23 30.65 -40.22
C ALA A 241 28.46 31.62 -41.14
N CYS A 242 27.14 31.71 -40.97
CA CYS A 242 26.30 32.66 -41.70
C CYS A 242 26.71 34.13 -41.48
N GLU A 243 26.98 34.52 -40.24
CA GLU A 243 27.42 35.89 -39.91
C GLU A 243 28.77 36.21 -40.56
N TYR A 244 29.67 35.23 -40.63
CA TYR A 244 30.98 35.38 -41.24
C TYR A 244 30.92 35.62 -42.77
N HIS A 245 29.98 34.98 -43.49
CA HIS A 245 29.88 35.06 -44.96
C HIS A 245 28.95 36.16 -45.52
N GLY A 246 28.52 37.13 -44.69
CA GLY A 246 27.80 38.31 -45.18
C GLY A 246 26.27 38.19 -45.25
N GLY A 247 25.66 37.32 -44.44
CA GLY A 247 24.36 37.49 -43.77
C GLY A 247 23.05 37.71 -44.55
N ALA A 248 23.05 37.98 -45.87
CA ALA A 248 21.83 38.44 -46.55
C ALA A 248 20.76 37.35 -46.76
N HIS A 249 21.15 36.06 -46.79
CA HIS A 249 20.23 34.95 -47.10
C HIS A 249 20.57 33.67 -46.32
N CYS A 250 20.46 33.72 -45.00
CA CYS A 250 20.65 32.54 -44.15
C CYS A 250 19.32 31.90 -43.78
N TYR A 251 19.02 30.76 -44.41
CA TYR A 251 17.85 29.96 -44.12
C TYR A 251 18.27 28.73 -43.32
N LEU A 252 17.88 28.69 -42.05
CA LEU A 252 18.18 27.56 -41.15
C LEU A 252 17.23 26.36 -41.36
N PHE A 253 16.06 26.62 -41.94
CA PHE A 253 15.04 25.61 -42.25
C PHE A 253 15.03 25.37 -43.75
N CYS A 254 14.82 24.11 -44.14
CA CYS A 254 14.68 23.75 -45.54
C CYS A 254 13.39 24.38 -46.10
N ASP A 255 13.51 25.07 -47.24
CA ASP A 255 12.39 25.63 -48.01
C ASP A 255 12.25 24.90 -49.35
N ASP A 256 11.03 24.86 -49.91
CA ASP A 256 10.73 24.24 -51.21
C ASP A 256 11.28 25.07 -52.39
N THR A 257 11.64 26.34 -52.15
CA THR A 257 12.36 27.16 -53.12
C THR A 257 13.87 26.90 -52.99
N PHE A 258 14.57 26.80 -54.13
CA PHE A 258 15.97 26.41 -54.31
C PHE A 258 17.03 27.33 -53.63
N ALA A 259 16.72 27.94 -52.49
CA ALA A 259 17.54 28.92 -51.78
C ALA A 259 18.38 28.36 -50.62
N ALA A 260 18.41 27.03 -50.40
CA ALA A 260 19.21 26.39 -49.35
C ALA A 260 20.62 25.95 -49.81
N LYS A 261 21.18 26.56 -50.87
CA LYS A 261 22.47 26.13 -51.45
C LYS A 261 23.68 26.98 -51.06
N ALA A 262 23.62 27.69 -49.93
CA ALA A 262 24.68 28.61 -49.50
C ALA A 262 25.59 28.08 -48.36
N PHE A 263 25.37 26.87 -47.83
CA PHE A 263 26.12 26.36 -46.67
C PHE A 263 26.78 24.99 -46.91
N ALA A 264 27.28 24.77 -48.12
CA ALA A 264 28.18 23.66 -48.42
C ALA A 264 29.65 24.08 -48.21
N ASP A 265 29.94 24.74 -47.08
CA ASP A 265 31.33 24.90 -46.65
C ASP A 265 31.58 23.96 -45.46
N ASP A 266 32.72 23.29 -45.48
CA ASP A 266 33.10 22.17 -44.60
C ASP A 266 33.39 22.64 -43.14
N SER A 267 33.05 23.89 -42.83
CA SER A 267 33.38 24.61 -41.60
C SER A 267 32.65 24.08 -40.36
N CYS A 268 31.49 23.43 -40.55
CA CYS A 268 30.71 22.80 -39.48
C CYS A 268 30.72 21.26 -39.57
N SER A 269 31.70 20.67 -40.27
CA SER A 269 31.88 19.22 -40.31
C SER A 269 32.47 18.68 -39.00
N THR A 270 32.26 17.39 -38.74
CA THR A 270 32.74 16.71 -37.53
C THR A 270 34.26 16.74 -37.36
N ASN A 271 35.01 16.89 -38.46
CA ASN A 271 36.47 17.00 -38.45
C ASN A 271 36.98 18.39 -38.04
N THR A 272 36.18 19.44 -38.25
CA THR A 272 36.54 20.84 -37.95
C THR A 272 35.99 21.32 -36.61
N MET A 273 34.87 20.74 -36.17
CA MET A 273 34.17 21.15 -34.95
C MET A 273 34.45 20.21 -33.78
N ASN A 274 35.19 20.68 -32.77
CA ASN A 274 35.28 19.99 -31.48
C ASN A 274 33.91 20.02 -30.79
N SER A 275 33.17 18.92 -30.93
CA SER A 275 31.76 18.82 -30.58
C SER A 275 31.51 18.17 -29.22
N GLY A 276 32.58 17.82 -28.50
CA GLY A 276 32.52 17.33 -27.11
C GLY A 276 31.58 16.13 -26.96
N ILE A 277 30.65 16.24 -26.01
CA ILE A 277 29.66 15.19 -25.72
C ILE A 277 28.66 14.93 -26.85
N TYR A 278 28.59 15.79 -27.86
CA TYR A 278 27.68 15.65 -29.00
C TYR A 278 28.35 15.07 -30.24
N SER A 279 29.67 14.77 -30.19
CA SER A 279 30.40 14.16 -31.31
C SER A 279 29.66 12.96 -31.86
N ASP A 280 29.25 12.05 -30.99
CA ASP A 280 28.60 10.80 -31.39
C ASP A 280 27.25 11.07 -32.07
N ALA A 281 26.50 12.10 -31.66
CA ALA A 281 25.25 12.46 -32.35
C ALA A 281 25.52 13.04 -33.75
N LEU A 282 26.56 13.85 -33.88
CA LEU A 282 26.92 14.56 -35.11
C LEU A 282 27.59 13.66 -36.14
N GLU A 283 28.37 12.68 -35.68
CA GLU A 283 29.02 11.67 -36.53
C GLU A 283 28.10 10.50 -36.89
N SER A 284 27.10 10.23 -36.05
CA SER A 284 26.20 9.09 -36.26
C SER A 284 24.96 9.43 -37.08
N ILE A 285 24.30 8.36 -37.51
CA ILE A 285 23.01 8.30 -38.20
C ILE A 285 21.87 9.02 -37.44
N VAL A 286 22.09 9.50 -36.22
CA VAL A 286 21.05 10.04 -35.33
C VAL A 286 20.46 11.36 -35.82
N LEU A 287 21.29 12.22 -36.43
CA LEU A 287 20.86 13.52 -36.95
C LEU A 287 20.33 13.45 -38.39
N ASP A 288 20.76 12.45 -39.15
CA ASP A 288 20.28 12.19 -40.50
C ASP A 288 18.77 11.84 -40.48
N SER A 289 18.09 11.99 -41.63
CA SER A 289 16.64 11.78 -41.85
C SER A 289 16.20 10.31 -41.70
N THR A 290 16.61 9.69 -40.60
CA THR A 290 16.45 8.28 -40.31
C THR A 290 15.11 8.01 -39.64
N PRO A 291 14.61 6.77 -39.77
CA PRO A 291 13.33 6.41 -39.18
C PRO A 291 13.31 6.74 -37.69
N PHE A 292 12.24 7.40 -37.24
CA PHE A 292 12.04 7.87 -35.86
C PHE A 292 12.44 6.83 -34.79
N VAL A 293 12.12 5.55 -35.03
CA VAL A 293 12.43 4.44 -34.11
C VAL A 293 13.94 4.29 -33.90
N LYS A 294 14.75 4.37 -34.97
CA LYS A 294 16.21 4.23 -34.86
C LYS A 294 16.80 5.38 -34.03
N ARG A 295 16.33 6.60 -34.30
CA ARG A 295 16.72 7.82 -33.59
C ARG A 295 16.43 7.74 -32.09
N ILE A 296 15.17 7.45 -31.71
CA ILE A 296 14.80 7.36 -30.29
C ILE A 296 15.52 6.21 -29.57
N SER A 297 15.71 5.05 -30.22
CA SER A 297 16.42 3.92 -29.63
C SER A 297 17.89 4.24 -29.34
N TYR A 298 18.58 4.94 -30.23
CA TYR A 298 19.98 5.30 -30.01
C TYR A 298 20.13 6.36 -28.90
N CYS A 299 19.28 7.38 -28.89
CA CYS A 299 19.29 8.37 -27.82
C CYS A 299 18.92 7.77 -26.46
N PHE A 300 17.96 6.84 -26.43
CA PHE A 300 17.63 6.09 -25.22
C PHE A 300 18.82 5.28 -24.72
N TRP A 301 19.51 4.55 -25.60
CA TRP A 301 20.75 3.83 -25.27
C TRP A 301 21.81 4.76 -24.69
N TRP A 302 22.09 5.90 -25.33
CA TRP A 302 23.05 6.90 -24.85
C TRP A 302 22.67 7.41 -23.44
N GLY A 303 21.39 7.69 -23.23
CA GLY A 303 20.88 8.14 -21.92
C GLY A 303 21.05 7.09 -20.83
N ILE A 304 20.75 5.82 -21.12
CA ILE A 304 20.94 4.70 -20.18
C ILE A 304 22.42 4.51 -19.87
N GLN A 305 23.30 4.50 -20.88
CA GLN A 305 24.74 4.33 -20.69
C GLN A 305 25.32 5.39 -19.75
N ASN A 306 25.00 6.66 -19.97
CA ASN A 306 25.55 7.75 -19.15
C ASN A 306 24.92 7.85 -17.75
N LEU A 307 23.65 7.51 -17.58
CA LEU A 307 23.02 7.44 -16.25
C LEU A 307 23.44 6.20 -15.46
N SER A 308 23.83 5.12 -16.12
CA SER A 308 24.28 3.91 -15.43
C SER A 308 25.64 4.07 -14.76
N SER A 309 26.38 5.14 -15.07
CA SER A 309 27.79 5.38 -14.69
C SER A 309 28.78 4.32 -15.18
N LEU A 310 28.31 3.11 -15.47
CA LEU A 310 29.00 2.00 -16.12
C LEU A 310 29.04 2.26 -17.62
N GLY A 311 30.20 2.64 -18.14
CA GLY A 311 30.38 2.98 -19.55
C GLY A 311 30.14 4.46 -19.88
N GLN A 312 30.12 5.34 -18.89
CA GLN A 312 30.01 6.79 -19.11
C GLN A 312 31.18 7.30 -19.95
N SER A 313 30.88 7.99 -21.05
CA SER A 313 31.87 8.48 -22.03
C SER A 313 31.82 10.00 -22.21
N LEU A 314 31.33 10.74 -21.20
CA LEU A 314 31.18 12.20 -21.29
C LEU A 314 32.55 12.90 -21.36
N LYS A 315 32.78 13.58 -22.50
CA LYS A 315 33.93 14.45 -22.74
C LYS A 315 33.45 15.86 -23.14
N PRO A 316 33.01 16.70 -22.18
CA PRO A 316 32.54 18.05 -22.50
C PRO A 316 33.68 18.91 -23.03
N THR A 317 33.38 19.81 -23.96
CA THR A 317 34.37 20.79 -24.40
C THR A 317 34.55 21.90 -23.37
N THR A 318 35.78 22.38 -23.19
CA THR A 318 36.11 23.47 -22.26
C THR A 318 35.55 24.83 -22.70
N ILE A 319 35.17 24.97 -23.98
CA ILE A 319 34.69 26.21 -24.58
C ILE A 319 33.24 26.50 -24.16
N TYR A 320 32.41 25.46 -23.96
CA TYR A 320 30.97 25.63 -23.72
C TYR A 320 30.59 25.21 -22.29
N ILE A 321 30.45 26.21 -21.42
CA ILE A 321 30.12 26.03 -20.00
C ILE A 321 28.83 25.22 -19.79
N TRP A 322 27.83 25.36 -20.67
CA TRP A 322 26.57 24.60 -20.57
C TRP A 322 26.76 23.08 -20.75
N GLU A 323 27.72 22.63 -21.57
CA GLU A 323 28.04 21.20 -21.71
C GLU A 323 28.59 20.62 -20.41
N ILE A 324 29.42 21.40 -19.71
CA ILE A 324 30.01 21.03 -18.42
C ILE A 324 28.89 20.88 -17.39
N TYR A 325 27.99 21.86 -17.28
CA TYR A 325 26.87 21.78 -16.34
C TYR A 325 25.91 20.63 -16.66
N PHE A 326 25.58 20.40 -17.93
CA PHE A 326 24.75 19.28 -18.33
C PHE A 326 25.41 17.93 -17.99
N SER A 327 26.70 17.77 -18.30
CA SER A 327 27.47 16.57 -17.98
C SER A 327 27.52 16.32 -16.47
N LEU A 328 27.71 17.37 -15.66
CA LEU A 328 27.70 17.30 -14.21
C LEU A 328 26.34 16.83 -13.68
N VAL A 329 25.25 17.40 -14.19
CA VAL A 329 23.87 17.02 -13.81
C VAL A 329 23.58 15.55 -14.17
N VAL A 330 23.95 15.10 -15.38
CA VAL A 330 23.78 13.70 -15.80
C VAL A 330 24.56 12.76 -14.88
N SER A 331 25.80 13.11 -14.54
CA SER A 331 26.67 12.29 -13.68
C SER A 331 26.13 12.16 -12.25
N ILE A 332 25.75 13.28 -11.62
CA ILE A 332 25.18 13.29 -10.26
C ILE A 332 23.85 12.54 -10.24
N THR A 333 22.99 12.79 -11.22
CA THR A 333 21.67 12.15 -11.32
C THR A 333 21.83 10.64 -11.52
N GLY A 334 22.73 10.20 -12.40
CA GLY A 334 23.04 8.79 -12.63
C GLY A 334 23.50 8.08 -11.36
N LEU A 335 24.47 8.67 -10.64
CA LEU A 335 24.97 8.12 -9.38
C LEU A 335 23.86 7.93 -8.33
N VAL A 336 23.02 8.96 -8.14
CA VAL A 336 21.92 8.92 -7.17
C VAL A 336 20.87 7.88 -7.57
N LEU A 337 20.45 7.86 -8.84
CA LEU A 337 19.45 6.93 -9.32
C LEU A 337 19.93 5.48 -9.25
N LEU A 338 21.19 5.22 -9.61
CA LEU A 338 21.78 3.89 -9.52
C LEU A 338 21.88 3.41 -8.06
N ALA A 339 22.29 4.28 -7.13
CA ALA A 339 22.34 3.96 -5.71
C ALA A 339 20.95 3.60 -5.15
N ILE A 340 19.91 4.35 -5.54
CA ILE A 340 18.52 4.06 -5.16
C ILE A 340 18.07 2.72 -5.75
N LEU A 341 18.34 2.48 -7.04
CA LEU A 341 17.98 1.23 -7.71
C LEU A 341 18.67 0.03 -7.05
N ALA A 342 19.97 0.10 -6.84
CA ALA A 342 20.76 -0.94 -6.19
C ALA A 342 20.28 -1.19 -4.75
N GLY A 343 20.08 -0.13 -3.95
CA GLY A 343 19.62 -0.25 -2.58
C GLY A 343 18.22 -0.86 -2.45
N ASN A 344 17.29 -0.47 -3.33
CA ASN A 344 15.94 -1.03 -3.34
C ASN A 344 15.90 -2.46 -3.88
N LEU A 345 16.68 -2.76 -4.92
CA LEU A 345 16.81 -4.13 -5.43
C LEU A 345 17.42 -5.05 -4.36
N GLN A 346 18.46 -4.58 -3.66
CA GLN A 346 19.06 -5.32 -2.55
C GLN A 346 18.05 -5.57 -1.44
N LYS A 347 17.26 -4.58 -1.01
CA LYS A 347 16.19 -4.78 -0.03
C LYS A 347 15.16 -5.80 -0.50
N TYR A 348 14.72 -5.72 -1.75
CA TYR A 348 13.75 -6.66 -2.32
C TYR A 348 14.31 -8.09 -2.34
N VAL A 349 15.52 -8.28 -2.87
CA VAL A 349 16.19 -9.58 -2.95
C VAL A 349 16.51 -10.13 -1.57
N LEU A 350 17.07 -9.31 -0.66
CA LEU A 350 17.34 -9.71 0.72
C LEU A 350 16.07 -10.09 1.47
N SER A 351 14.95 -9.39 1.28
CA SER A 351 13.69 -9.78 1.93
C SER A 351 13.20 -11.18 1.48
N LYS A 352 13.41 -11.51 0.18
CA LYS A 352 13.08 -12.82 -0.38
C LYS A 352 14.06 -13.90 0.09
N ILE A 353 15.36 -13.62 0.08
CA ILE A 353 16.42 -14.54 0.51
C ILE A 353 16.33 -14.78 2.01
N ALA A 354 16.20 -13.74 2.84
CA ALA A 354 16.12 -13.86 4.31
C ALA A 354 14.97 -14.78 4.74
N ARG A 355 13.80 -14.70 4.09
CA ARG A 355 12.67 -15.60 4.36
C ARG A 355 12.96 -17.05 3.98
N SER A 356 13.70 -17.28 2.89
CA SER A 356 14.13 -18.61 2.47
C SER A 356 15.23 -19.17 3.39
N GLU A 357 16.19 -18.33 3.75
CA GLU A 357 17.32 -18.66 4.62
C GLU A 357 16.86 -18.95 6.05
N GLU A 358 15.88 -18.21 6.60
CA GLU A 358 15.32 -18.50 7.92
C GLU A 358 14.77 -19.94 7.98
N MET A 359 14.05 -20.38 6.93
CA MET A 359 13.58 -21.77 6.84
C MET A 359 14.72 -22.77 6.61
N ARG A 360 15.73 -22.41 5.81
CA ARG A 360 16.91 -23.26 5.58
C ARG A 360 17.68 -23.50 6.88
N LEU A 361 17.82 -22.47 7.71
CA LEU A 361 18.53 -22.53 9.00
C LEU A 361 17.74 -23.30 10.07
N LYS A 362 16.39 -23.18 10.09
CA LYS A 362 15.53 -23.94 11.03
C LYS A 362 15.36 -25.40 10.65
N LYS A 363 15.56 -25.78 9.38
CA LYS A 363 15.32 -27.14 8.89
C LYS A 363 16.13 -28.22 9.64
N PRO A 364 17.46 -28.08 9.84
CA PRO A 364 18.25 -29.06 10.59
C PRO A 364 17.79 -29.21 12.05
N GLU A 365 17.45 -28.11 12.73
CA GLU A 365 16.96 -28.14 14.11
C GLU A 365 15.65 -28.93 14.23
N ILE A 366 14.73 -28.71 13.28
CA ILE A 366 13.45 -29.43 13.23
C ILE A 366 13.66 -30.91 12.88
N GLU A 367 14.58 -31.24 11.96
CA GLU A 367 14.93 -32.63 11.64
C GLU A 367 15.53 -33.35 12.84
N LEU A 368 16.43 -32.69 13.57
CA LEU A 368 17.04 -33.20 14.79
C LEU A 368 16.00 -33.41 15.89
N TRP A 369 15.10 -32.45 16.09
CA TRP A 369 13.99 -32.56 17.03
C TRP A 369 13.06 -33.73 16.70
N MET A 370 12.69 -33.90 15.42
CA MET A 370 11.86 -35.03 14.95
C MET A 370 12.57 -36.39 15.08
N TYR A 371 13.90 -36.40 15.01
CA TYR A 371 14.72 -37.58 15.22
C TYR A 371 14.76 -37.97 16.70
N PHE A 372 15.06 -37.02 17.60
CA PHE A 372 15.11 -37.25 19.05
C PHE A 372 13.79 -37.79 19.62
N HIS A 373 12.66 -37.33 19.09
CA HIS A 373 11.34 -37.77 19.55
C HIS A 373 10.81 -38.99 18.78
N SER A 374 11.64 -39.63 17.94
CA SER A 374 11.29 -40.86 17.21
C SER A 374 9.96 -40.80 16.44
N LEU A 375 9.67 -39.67 15.79
CA LEU A 375 8.37 -39.49 15.13
C LEU A 375 8.19 -40.43 13.92
N PRO A 376 6.99 -41.00 13.73
CA PRO A 376 6.70 -41.89 12.60
C PRO A 376 6.73 -41.14 11.25
N ARG A 377 7.06 -41.85 10.17
CA ARG A 377 7.26 -41.28 8.81
C ARG A 377 6.04 -40.51 8.30
N SER A 378 4.83 -40.98 8.59
CA SER A 378 3.57 -40.32 8.23
C SER A 378 3.41 -38.95 8.89
N LEU A 379 3.86 -38.81 10.14
CA LEU A 379 3.81 -37.55 10.89
C LEU A 379 4.86 -36.57 10.40
N LYS A 380 6.09 -37.04 10.13
CA LYS A 380 7.17 -36.25 9.52
C LYS A 380 6.75 -35.66 8.17
N ALA A 381 6.11 -36.46 7.31
CA ALA A 381 5.61 -36.00 6.01
C ALA A 381 4.53 -34.91 6.15
N ARG A 382 3.62 -35.05 7.12
CA ARG A 382 2.59 -34.03 7.41
C ARG A 382 3.17 -32.73 7.96
N ILE A 383 4.20 -32.81 8.81
CA ILE A 383 4.92 -31.63 9.33
C ILE A 383 5.54 -30.84 8.18
N TRP A 384 6.24 -31.52 7.26
CA TRP A 384 6.81 -30.89 6.07
C TRP A 384 5.78 -30.34 5.09
N GLN A 385 4.66 -31.03 4.89
CA GLN A 385 3.58 -30.51 4.04
C GLN A 385 2.94 -29.25 4.63
N SER A 386 2.75 -29.21 5.95
CA SER A 386 2.23 -28.04 6.68
C SER A 386 3.20 -26.86 6.63
N MET A 387 4.50 -27.09 6.86
CA MET A 387 5.51 -26.02 6.77
C MET A 387 5.66 -25.49 5.35
N LYS A 388 5.62 -26.35 4.32
CA LYS A 388 5.61 -25.95 2.91
C LYS A 388 4.38 -25.11 2.56
N HIS A 389 3.23 -25.40 3.19
CA HIS A 389 2.01 -24.60 3.02
C HIS A 389 2.11 -23.24 3.73
N LYS A 390 2.58 -23.20 4.98
CA LYS A 390 2.85 -21.95 5.72
C LYS A 390 3.87 -21.06 5.01
N LEU A 391 4.82 -21.64 4.27
CA LEU A 391 5.78 -20.88 3.47
C LEU A 391 5.15 -20.26 2.21
N LYS A 392 4.15 -20.92 1.62
CA LYS A 392 3.44 -20.45 0.41
C LYS A 392 2.35 -19.43 0.71
N GLU A 393 1.68 -19.51 1.85
CA GLU A 393 0.72 -18.47 2.26
C GLU A 393 1.49 -17.25 2.78
N ASN A 394 1.19 -16.07 2.21
CA ASN A 394 1.68 -14.80 2.74
C ASN A 394 1.10 -14.59 4.15
N ILE A 395 1.94 -14.77 5.18
CA ILE A 395 1.75 -14.33 6.57
C ILE A 395 0.29 -14.42 7.03
N ARG A 396 -0.17 -15.61 7.41
CA ARG A 396 -1.31 -15.71 8.34
C ARG A 396 -0.78 -15.39 9.73
N ILE A 397 -1.21 -14.23 10.23
CA ILE A 397 -0.91 -13.73 11.57
C ILE A 397 -1.26 -14.81 12.58
N ASP A 398 -0.26 -15.31 13.29
CA ASP A 398 -0.46 -16.22 14.41
C ASP A 398 -1.20 -15.47 15.52
N VAL A 399 -2.44 -15.87 15.79
CA VAL A 399 -3.36 -15.16 16.70
C VAL A 399 -2.78 -15.08 18.10
N GLU A 400 -2.03 -16.10 18.54
CA GLU A 400 -1.37 -16.08 19.85
C GLU A 400 -0.29 -14.99 19.89
N ASN A 401 0.66 -15.04 18.95
CA ASN A 401 1.72 -14.04 18.84
C ASN A 401 1.18 -12.62 18.56
N PHE A 402 0.08 -12.48 17.83
CA PHE A 402 -0.56 -11.19 17.56
C PHE A 402 -1.27 -10.61 18.78
N LEU A 403 -2.02 -11.42 19.51
CA LEU A 403 -2.70 -10.98 20.73
C LEU A 403 -1.70 -10.55 21.81
N HIS A 404 -0.47 -11.09 21.82
CA HIS A 404 0.61 -10.64 22.69
C HIS A 404 1.24 -9.30 22.27
N LEU A 405 1.12 -8.90 21.00
CA LEU A 405 1.61 -7.60 20.50
C LEU A 405 0.62 -6.46 20.72
N LEU A 406 -0.62 -6.76 21.11
CA LEU A 406 -1.66 -5.77 21.38
C LEU A 406 -1.65 -5.33 22.85
N PRO A 407 -1.99 -4.05 23.13
CA PRO A 407 -2.27 -3.61 24.49
C PRO A 407 -3.32 -4.51 25.17
N VAL A 408 -3.14 -4.77 26.47
CA VAL A 408 -3.96 -5.72 27.25
C VAL A 408 -5.46 -5.41 27.16
N GLU A 409 -5.82 -4.13 27.12
CA GLU A 409 -7.22 -3.66 27.00
C GLU A 409 -7.84 -4.07 25.66
N LEU A 410 -7.12 -3.89 24.56
CA LEU A 410 -7.60 -4.24 23.24
C LEU A 410 -7.69 -5.76 23.04
N CYS A 411 -6.75 -6.51 23.60
CA CYS A 411 -6.79 -7.97 23.61
C CYS A 411 -8.05 -8.48 24.34
N LYS A 412 -8.40 -7.84 25.46
CA LYS A 412 -9.62 -8.15 26.22
C LYS A 412 -10.88 -7.92 25.40
N ASP A 413 -10.99 -6.78 24.72
CA ASP A 413 -12.15 -6.43 23.90
C ASP A 413 -12.33 -7.39 22.71
N ILE A 414 -11.22 -7.77 22.06
CA ILE A 414 -11.23 -8.72 20.94
C ILE A 414 -11.66 -10.11 21.41
N LYS A 415 -11.08 -10.61 22.51
CA LYS A 415 -11.48 -11.89 23.09
C LYS A 415 -12.97 -11.88 23.46
N TRP A 416 -13.45 -10.80 24.08
CA TRP A 416 -14.86 -10.66 24.42
C TRP A 416 -15.76 -10.69 23.19
N HIS A 417 -15.40 -9.96 22.13
CA HIS A 417 -16.17 -9.96 20.89
C HIS A 417 -16.25 -11.34 20.22
N LEU A 418 -15.16 -12.11 20.27
CA LEU A 418 -15.09 -13.43 19.65
C LEU A 418 -15.78 -14.53 20.48
N CYS A 419 -15.73 -14.42 21.81
CA CYS A 419 -16.16 -15.49 22.72
C CYS A 419 -17.51 -15.23 23.40
N SER A 420 -18.01 -14.00 23.43
CA SER A 420 -19.27 -13.65 24.11
C SER A 420 -20.48 -14.42 23.57
N GLY A 421 -20.55 -14.63 22.26
CA GLY A 421 -21.57 -15.47 21.62
C GLY A 421 -21.47 -16.93 22.07
N PRO A 422 -20.37 -17.64 21.77
CA PRO A 422 -20.17 -19.03 22.18
C PRO A 422 -20.33 -19.28 23.69
N LEU A 423 -19.88 -18.35 24.54
CA LEU A 423 -20.03 -18.47 25.99
C LEU A 423 -21.51 -18.44 26.41
N ARG A 424 -22.35 -17.64 25.74
CA ARG A 424 -23.79 -17.57 26.02
C ARG A 424 -24.57 -18.74 25.44
N GLU A 425 -24.01 -19.55 24.55
CA GLU A 425 -24.68 -20.79 24.12
C GLU A 425 -24.65 -21.85 25.23
N VAL A 426 -23.65 -21.82 26.11
CA VAL A 426 -23.52 -22.79 27.22
C VAL A 426 -24.65 -22.58 28.25
N PRO A 427 -25.49 -23.59 28.52
CA PRO A 427 -26.69 -23.45 29.36
C PRO A 427 -26.43 -22.82 30.73
N ILE A 428 -25.36 -23.22 31.41
CA ILE A 428 -25.03 -22.71 32.75
C ILE A 428 -24.56 -21.25 32.74
N LEU A 429 -24.14 -20.72 31.59
CA LEU A 429 -23.59 -19.37 31.44
C LEU A 429 -24.61 -18.37 30.86
N GLN A 430 -25.73 -18.84 30.30
CA GLN A 430 -26.76 -18.02 29.67
C GLN A 430 -27.30 -16.90 30.56
N THR A 431 -27.53 -17.22 31.84
CA THR A 431 -28.17 -16.32 32.83
C THR A 431 -27.18 -15.71 33.82
N MET A 432 -25.89 -15.97 33.64
CA MET A 432 -24.86 -15.52 34.56
C MET A 432 -24.47 -14.05 34.33
N ASP A 433 -23.96 -13.42 35.39
CA ASP A 433 -23.54 -12.03 35.38
C ASP A 433 -22.39 -11.76 34.39
N GLU A 434 -22.38 -10.59 33.75
CA GLU A 434 -21.37 -10.25 32.74
C GLU A 434 -19.95 -10.23 33.32
N GLN A 435 -19.79 -9.92 34.61
CA GLN A 435 -18.48 -9.95 35.28
C GLN A 435 -17.89 -11.37 35.34
N LEU A 436 -18.74 -12.39 35.45
CA LEU A 436 -18.30 -13.79 35.40
C LEU A 436 -17.85 -14.16 33.99
N LEU A 437 -18.65 -13.84 32.98
CA LEU A 437 -18.34 -14.12 31.58
C LEU A 437 -17.02 -13.44 31.17
N GLU A 438 -16.82 -12.19 31.60
CA GLU A 438 -15.60 -11.44 31.35
C GLU A 438 -14.37 -12.08 32.04
N ALA A 439 -14.55 -12.59 33.26
CA ALA A 439 -13.50 -13.32 33.97
C ALA A 439 -13.13 -14.63 33.25
N ILE A 440 -14.12 -15.40 32.76
CA ILE A 440 -13.89 -16.60 31.94
C ILE A 440 -13.14 -16.23 30.66
N CYS A 441 -13.61 -15.18 29.96
CA CYS A 441 -13.04 -14.74 28.69
C CYS A 441 -11.55 -14.35 28.82
N LYS A 442 -11.14 -13.82 29.98
CA LYS A 442 -9.74 -13.46 30.28
C LYS A 442 -8.81 -14.68 30.29
N HIS A 443 -9.34 -15.84 30.62
CA HIS A 443 -8.64 -17.11 30.76
C HIS A 443 -8.68 -17.98 29.50
N LEU A 444 -9.33 -17.51 28.42
CA LEU A 444 -9.37 -18.20 27.14
C LEU A 444 -8.05 -18.04 26.38
N THR A 445 -7.49 -19.18 25.93
CA THR A 445 -6.28 -19.24 25.11
C THR A 445 -6.63 -19.71 23.70
N PRO A 446 -6.23 -19.00 22.63
CA PRO A 446 -6.46 -19.45 21.27
C PRO A 446 -5.59 -20.67 20.96
N VAL A 447 -6.15 -21.67 20.30
CA VAL A 447 -5.44 -22.88 19.86
C VAL A 447 -5.87 -23.23 18.44
N LEU A 448 -4.92 -23.69 17.63
CA LEU A 448 -5.14 -24.07 16.24
C LEU A 448 -4.92 -25.56 16.05
N TYR A 449 -5.94 -26.25 15.57
CA TYR A 449 -5.92 -27.67 15.27
C TYR A 449 -5.81 -27.90 13.76
N ALA A 450 -4.89 -28.78 13.38
CA ALA A 450 -4.67 -29.14 11.98
C ALA A 450 -5.82 -29.99 11.43
N LYS A 451 -6.05 -29.93 10.12
CA LYS A 451 -7.03 -30.79 9.46
C LYS A 451 -6.75 -32.27 9.79
N ASN A 452 -7.83 -33.00 10.10
CA ASN A 452 -7.86 -34.41 10.49
C ASN A 452 -7.13 -34.75 11.80
N SER A 453 -6.76 -33.78 12.65
CA SER A 453 -6.29 -34.09 14.01
C SER A 453 -7.44 -34.51 14.91
N ILE A 454 -7.21 -35.54 15.72
CA ILE A 454 -8.11 -35.90 16.82
C ILE A 454 -7.73 -35.01 18.01
N ILE A 455 -8.73 -34.41 18.65
CA ILE A 455 -8.57 -33.48 19.78
C ILE A 455 -8.78 -34.23 21.10
N PHE A 456 -9.86 -35.02 21.19
CA PHE A 456 -10.17 -35.88 22.32
C PHE A 456 -10.61 -37.26 21.82
N HIS A 457 -10.21 -38.31 22.51
CA HIS A 457 -10.81 -39.64 22.33
C HIS A 457 -11.94 -39.85 23.33
N GLU A 458 -12.97 -40.60 22.92
CA GLU A 458 -14.02 -41.09 23.81
C GLU A 458 -13.38 -41.88 24.98
N GLY A 459 -13.77 -41.55 26.21
CA GLY A 459 -13.24 -42.15 27.43
C GLY A 459 -11.95 -41.50 27.98
N GLU A 460 -11.37 -40.51 27.31
CA GLU A 460 -10.22 -39.77 27.86
C GLU A 460 -10.64 -38.69 28.88
N PRO A 461 -9.79 -38.35 29.87
CA PRO A 461 -10.05 -37.26 30.80
C PRO A 461 -10.19 -35.91 30.09
N LEU A 462 -11.35 -35.28 30.23
CA LEU A 462 -11.65 -33.97 29.67
C LEU A 462 -11.00 -32.90 30.56
N VAL A 463 -9.85 -32.38 30.12
CA VAL A 463 -9.07 -31.37 30.86
C VAL A 463 -9.32 -29.94 30.40
N GLU A 464 -10.00 -29.78 29.26
CA GLU A 464 -10.17 -28.50 28.58
C GLU A 464 -11.54 -28.44 27.86
N MET A 465 -12.16 -27.26 27.88
CA MET A 465 -13.37 -26.96 27.12
C MET A 465 -13.02 -26.14 25.87
N LEU A 466 -13.67 -26.43 24.74
CA LEU A 466 -13.40 -25.81 23.44
C LEU A 466 -14.55 -24.90 23.01
N PHE A 467 -14.22 -23.73 22.48
CA PHE A 467 -15.15 -22.79 21.85
C PHE A 467 -14.72 -22.55 20.41
N VAL A 468 -15.53 -22.94 19.43
CA VAL A 468 -15.17 -22.92 18.02
C VAL A 468 -15.37 -21.52 17.43
N THR A 469 -14.27 -20.88 17.02
CA THR A 469 -14.33 -19.56 16.36
C THR A 469 -14.33 -19.68 14.85
N ARG A 470 -13.66 -20.71 14.31
CA ARG A 470 -13.55 -20.94 12.86
C ARG A 470 -13.23 -22.41 12.55
N GLY A 471 -13.84 -22.92 11.49
CA GLY A 471 -13.61 -24.29 11.02
C GLY A 471 -14.77 -25.23 11.38
N LYS A 472 -14.57 -26.54 11.17
CA LYS A 472 -15.55 -27.58 11.45
C LYS A 472 -14.91 -28.72 12.24
N LEU A 473 -15.49 -29.05 13.38
CA LEU A 473 -15.23 -30.27 14.14
C LEU A 473 -16.29 -31.31 13.83
N LEU A 474 -15.88 -32.57 13.90
CA LEU A 474 -16.70 -33.76 13.79
C LEU A 474 -16.63 -34.48 15.13
N THR A 475 -17.77 -34.72 15.77
CA THR A 475 -17.86 -35.54 16.99
C THR A 475 -18.57 -36.85 16.69
N TYR A 476 -18.05 -37.97 17.21
CA TYR A 476 -18.64 -39.29 17.00
C TYR A 476 -18.35 -40.27 18.15
N THR A 477 -19.26 -41.22 18.38
CA THR A 477 -19.15 -42.30 19.38
C THR A 477 -18.83 -43.65 18.74
N ALA A 478 -18.10 -44.52 19.44
CA ALA A 478 -17.71 -45.86 18.97
C ALA A 478 -18.79 -46.95 19.17
N SER A 479 -19.87 -46.67 19.92
CA SER A 479 -20.92 -47.66 20.24
C SER A 479 -21.92 -47.92 19.09
N ALA A 480 -22.71 -48.98 19.22
CA ALA A 480 -23.66 -49.48 18.21
C ALA A 480 -24.73 -48.46 17.74
N THR A 481 -24.94 -47.37 18.49
CA THR A 481 -25.74 -46.22 18.07
C THR A 481 -24.80 -45.06 17.74
N ALA A 482 -24.08 -45.16 16.62
CA ALA A 482 -23.13 -44.13 16.19
C ALA A 482 -23.84 -42.79 15.97
N ARG A 483 -23.69 -41.85 16.91
CA ARG A 483 -24.12 -40.46 16.75
C ARG A 483 -22.97 -39.70 16.12
N VAL A 484 -23.25 -38.98 15.04
CA VAL A 484 -22.26 -38.12 14.36
C VAL A 484 -22.81 -36.70 14.34
N ARG A 485 -22.08 -35.77 14.95
CA ARG A 485 -22.44 -34.34 15.01
C ARG A 485 -21.33 -33.47 14.43
N PHE A 486 -21.73 -32.37 13.80
CA PHE A 486 -20.79 -31.37 13.30
C PHE A 486 -20.88 -30.13 14.19
N LEU A 487 -19.74 -29.66 14.68
CA LEU A 487 -19.63 -28.39 15.40
C LEU A 487 -18.94 -27.36 14.51
N GLY A 488 -19.58 -26.22 14.33
CA GLY A 488 -19.11 -25.09 13.56
C GLY A 488 -18.84 -23.86 14.42
N LYS A 489 -18.68 -22.72 13.76
CA LYS A 489 -18.48 -21.43 14.43
C LYS A 489 -19.66 -21.11 15.36
N GLY A 490 -19.36 -20.81 16.63
CA GLY A 490 -20.36 -20.51 17.65
C GLY A 490 -20.57 -21.67 18.62
N ASP A 491 -20.26 -22.89 18.19
CA ASP A 491 -20.49 -24.08 19.00
C ASP A 491 -19.35 -24.31 20.01
N TYR A 492 -19.60 -25.17 20.98
CA TYR A 492 -18.66 -25.52 22.04
C TYR A 492 -18.65 -27.04 22.30
N PHE A 493 -17.63 -27.52 23.02
CA PHE A 493 -17.51 -28.90 23.47
C PHE A 493 -16.88 -28.97 24.86
N GLY A 494 -17.34 -29.90 25.71
CA GLY A 494 -16.78 -30.14 27.03
C GLY A 494 -17.48 -29.39 28.18
N GLU A 495 -18.80 -29.22 28.09
CA GLU A 495 -19.61 -28.56 29.14
C GLU A 495 -19.62 -29.32 30.46
N GLU A 496 -19.36 -30.63 30.45
CA GLU A 496 -19.27 -31.51 31.62
C GLU A 496 -18.21 -31.03 32.63
N LEU A 497 -17.26 -30.23 32.18
CA LEU A 497 -16.22 -29.62 33.02
C LEU A 497 -16.79 -28.62 34.04
N PHE A 498 -17.92 -27.97 33.73
CA PHE A 498 -18.62 -27.10 34.68
C PHE A 498 -19.24 -27.90 35.83
N ASP A 499 -19.92 -29.00 35.50
CA ASP A 499 -20.51 -29.89 36.51
C ASP A 499 -19.43 -30.47 37.43
N TRP A 500 -18.30 -30.89 36.84
CA TRP A 500 -17.15 -31.34 37.62
C TRP A 500 -16.62 -30.28 38.58
N VAL A 501 -16.41 -29.03 38.12
CA VAL A 501 -15.91 -27.96 39.00
C VAL A 501 -16.89 -27.64 40.13
N LEU A 502 -18.19 -27.74 39.89
CA LEU A 502 -19.22 -27.46 40.89
C LEU A 502 -19.30 -28.54 41.97
N ILE A 503 -19.07 -29.80 41.60
CA ILE A 503 -19.12 -30.96 42.50
C ILE A 503 -17.79 -31.18 43.23
N ASN A 504 -16.65 -30.99 42.56
CA ASN A 504 -15.31 -31.35 43.02
C ASN A 504 -14.38 -30.15 43.18
N CYS A 505 -14.88 -29.00 43.64
CA CYS A 505 -14.10 -27.76 43.74
C CYS A 505 -12.89 -27.85 44.72
N ALA A 506 -12.83 -28.89 45.56
CA ALA A 506 -11.76 -29.13 46.51
C ALA A 506 -10.51 -29.80 45.89
N SER A 507 -10.65 -30.68 44.88
CA SER A 507 -9.54 -31.45 44.30
C SER A 507 -9.28 -31.11 42.83
N LEU A 508 -8.14 -31.52 42.29
CA LEU A 508 -7.79 -31.51 40.85
C LEU A 508 -7.78 -32.94 40.27
N SER A 509 -8.44 -33.88 40.95
CA SER A 509 -8.56 -35.28 40.56
C SER A 509 -9.96 -35.58 40.01
N ASN A 510 -10.08 -36.71 39.29
CA ASN A 510 -11.35 -37.24 38.77
C ASN A 510 -12.03 -36.33 37.73
N PHE A 511 -11.31 -35.94 36.67
CA PHE A 511 -11.89 -35.23 35.54
C PHE A 511 -13.03 -36.04 34.90
N PRO A 512 -14.06 -35.37 34.35
CA PRO A 512 -15.08 -36.05 33.58
C PRO A 512 -14.45 -36.72 32.36
N LEU A 513 -15.00 -37.86 31.93
CA LEU A 513 -14.52 -38.54 30.72
C LEU A 513 -15.23 -37.97 29.50
N SER A 514 -14.50 -37.80 28.39
CA SER A 514 -15.08 -37.36 27.12
C SER A 514 -16.11 -38.38 26.64
N THR A 515 -17.34 -37.92 26.40
CA THR A 515 -18.46 -38.75 25.94
C THR A 515 -18.38 -39.11 24.45
N GLU A 516 -17.63 -38.32 23.67
CA GLU A 516 -17.48 -38.49 22.22
C GLU A 516 -16.01 -38.30 21.80
N THR A 517 -15.63 -38.87 20.66
CA THR A 517 -14.35 -38.57 20.00
C THR A 517 -14.50 -37.31 19.16
N VAL A 518 -13.61 -36.33 19.34
CA VAL A 518 -13.64 -35.04 18.63
C VAL A 518 -12.51 -34.96 17.61
N LYS A 519 -12.85 -34.72 16.34
CA LYS A 519 -11.89 -34.64 15.22
C LYS A 519 -12.06 -33.36 14.41
N ALA A 520 -10.96 -32.71 14.07
CA ALA A 520 -10.95 -31.55 13.18
C ALA A 520 -11.18 -31.99 11.72
N GLN A 521 -12.30 -31.61 11.10
CA GLN A 521 -12.57 -31.91 9.68
C GLN A 521 -11.87 -30.92 8.73
N THR A 522 -11.73 -29.67 9.18
CA THR A 522 -10.93 -28.63 8.52
C THR A 522 -9.76 -28.23 9.42
N GLU A 523 -8.95 -27.26 9.01
CA GLU A 523 -8.18 -26.48 9.99
C GLU A 523 -9.20 -25.75 10.89
N VAL A 524 -9.04 -25.87 12.21
CA VAL A 524 -9.99 -25.32 13.18
C VAL A 524 -9.25 -24.41 14.16
N GLU A 525 -9.80 -23.23 14.36
CA GLU A 525 -9.39 -22.28 15.39
C GLU A 525 -10.41 -22.34 16.51
N VAL A 526 -9.92 -22.53 17.73
CA VAL A 526 -10.76 -22.57 18.93
C VAL A 526 -10.15 -21.72 20.03
N PHE A 527 -11.01 -21.23 20.93
CA PHE A 527 -10.56 -20.81 22.25
C PHE A 527 -10.72 -21.95 23.23
N VAL A 528 -9.70 -22.13 24.05
CA VAL A 528 -9.63 -23.20 25.04
C VAL A 528 -9.75 -22.62 26.44
N LEU A 529 -10.61 -23.23 27.27
CA LEU A 529 -10.71 -22.98 28.70
C LEU A 529 -10.24 -24.21 29.47
N ARG A 530 -9.09 -24.12 30.13
CA ARG A 530 -8.54 -25.25 30.91
C ARG A 530 -9.26 -25.41 32.25
N ALA A 531 -9.38 -26.65 32.71
CA ALA A 531 -9.99 -27.01 33.99
C ALA A 531 -9.43 -26.20 35.18
N GLN A 532 -8.10 -26.00 35.22
CA GLN A 532 -7.45 -25.24 36.29
C GLN A 532 -7.88 -23.76 36.31
N GLN A 533 -8.04 -23.15 35.13
CA GLN A 533 -8.45 -21.76 35.03
C GLN A 533 -9.94 -21.63 35.34
N LEU A 534 -10.76 -22.58 34.87
CA LEU A 534 -12.17 -22.67 35.23
C LEU A 534 -12.37 -22.79 36.75
N LYS A 535 -11.63 -23.68 37.43
CA LYS A 535 -11.64 -23.82 38.90
C LYS A 535 -11.29 -22.50 39.60
N THR A 536 -10.32 -21.75 39.07
CA THR A 536 -9.91 -20.45 39.62
C THR A 536 -11.04 -19.43 39.51
N VAL A 537 -11.74 -19.38 38.36
CA VAL A 537 -12.88 -18.49 38.16
C VAL A 537 -14.05 -18.88 39.05
N VAL A 538 -14.47 -20.15 39.03
CA VAL A 538 -15.63 -20.61 39.81
C VAL A 538 -15.39 -20.47 41.31
N SER A 539 -14.18 -20.73 41.80
CA SER A 539 -13.88 -20.51 43.22
C SER A 539 -13.98 -19.04 43.64
N LYS A 540 -13.64 -18.11 42.73
CA LYS A 540 -13.80 -16.67 42.95
C LYS A 540 -15.25 -16.21 42.88
N PHE A 541 -16.10 -16.81 42.04
CA PHE A 541 -17.48 -16.39 41.79
C PHE A 541 -18.53 -17.38 42.30
N TRP A 542 -18.18 -18.21 43.28
CA TRP A 542 -18.98 -19.36 43.72
C TRP A 542 -20.41 -19.03 44.15
N TRP A 543 -20.66 -17.82 44.66
CA TRP A 543 -22.00 -17.36 45.08
C TRP A 543 -22.98 -17.17 43.91
N LEU A 544 -22.50 -16.99 42.67
CA LEU A 544 -23.36 -16.87 41.49
C LEU A 544 -23.95 -18.22 41.11
N PHE A 545 -23.14 -19.28 41.25
CA PHE A 545 -23.54 -20.65 40.92
C PHE A 545 -24.53 -21.24 41.95
N THR A 546 -24.52 -20.79 43.21
CA THR A 546 -25.50 -21.24 44.23
C THR A 546 -26.91 -20.65 44.03
N LYS A 547 -27.05 -19.59 43.24
CA LYS A 547 -28.33 -18.92 42.96
C LYS A 547 -29.06 -19.55 41.77
N GLU A 548 -28.32 -19.93 40.73
CA GLU A 548 -28.91 -20.44 39.47
C GLU A 548 -29.30 -21.92 39.52
N GLN A 549 -28.53 -22.77 40.23
CA GLN A 549 -28.89 -24.18 40.45
C GLN A 549 -30.22 -24.32 41.22
N ARG A 550 -30.57 -23.31 42.04
CA ARG A 550 -31.83 -23.26 42.79
C ARG A 550 -33.05 -23.03 41.88
N ARG A 551 -32.84 -22.56 40.64
CA ARG A 551 -33.89 -22.39 39.60
C ARG A 551 -33.99 -23.59 38.66
N HIS A 552 -32.89 -24.30 38.40
CA HIS A 552 -32.82 -25.47 37.51
C HIS A 552 -32.82 -26.80 38.28
N SER A 553 -33.80 -26.97 39.17
CA SER A 553 -34.03 -28.16 40.02
C SER A 553 -34.49 -29.42 39.27
N SER A 554 -34.07 -29.61 38.01
CA SER A 554 -34.29 -30.84 37.24
C SER A 554 -33.00 -31.65 37.00
N LEU A 555 -31.83 -31.11 37.37
CA LEU A 555 -30.56 -31.84 37.31
C LEU A 555 -30.28 -32.49 38.67
N ASN A 556 -30.45 -33.81 38.74
CA ASN A 556 -30.23 -34.68 39.91
C ASN A 556 -28.73 -34.79 40.29
N THR A 557 -28.06 -33.68 40.57
CA THR A 557 -26.70 -33.68 41.13
C THR A 557 -26.71 -32.94 42.47
N SER A 558 -26.44 -33.68 43.55
CA SER A 558 -26.44 -33.14 44.91
C SER A 558 -25.30 -32.14 45.07
N PHE A 559 -25.63 -30.85 45.01
CA PHE A 559 -24.69 -29.79 45.38
C PHE A 559 -24.29 -29.98 46.84
N ASN A 560 -23.04 -30.37 47.08
CA ASN A 560 -22.56 -30.62 48.43
C ASN A 560 -22.27 -29.30 49.16
N VAL A 561 -23.32 -28.74 49.79
CA VAL A 561 -23.27 -27.47 50.55
C VAL A 561 -22.16 -27.48 51.60
N GLU A 562 -21.82 -28.64 52.18
CA GLU A 562 -20.75 -28.78 53.18
C GLU A 562 -19.39 -28.30 52.67
N GLN A 563 -19.08 -28.56 51.40
CA GLN A 563 -17.78 -28.19 50.81
C GLN A 563 -17.58 -26.67 50.71
N TRP A 564 -18.67 -25.91 50.67
CA TRP A 564 -18.65 -24.45 50.50
C TRP A 564 -18.75 -23.68 51.82
N LYS A 565 -19.14 -24.34 52.94
CA LYS A 565 -19.27 -23.70 54.26
C LYS A 565 -17.99 -22.98 54.73
N PRO A 566 -16.77 -23.55 54.60
CA PRO A 566 -15.55 -22.86 55.03
C PRO A 566 -15.30 -21.56 54.24
N ARG A 567 -15.60 -21.57 52.93
CA ARG A 567 -15.45 -20.39 52.05
C ARG A 567 -16.53 -19.34 52.32
N ALA A 568 -17.76 -19.75 52.59
CA ALA A 568 -18.84 -18.86 53.01
C ALA A 568 -18.50 -18.15 54.33
N ALA A 569 -17.99 -18.90 55.31
CA ALA A 569 -17.52 -18.35 56.58
C ALA A 569 -16.37 -17.35 56.38
N TYR A 570 -15.38 -17.68 55.54
CA TYR A 570 -14.28 -16.77 55.22
C TYR A 570 -14.76 -15.49 54.51
N ALA A 571 -15.68 -15.60 53.54
CA ALA A 571 -16.22 -14.45 52.82
C ALA A 571 -16.99 -13.50 53.77
N LEU A 572 -17.82 -14.06 54.65
CA LEU A 572 -18.53 -13.30 55.70
C LEU A 572 -17.55 -12.62 56.66
N GLN A 573 -16.52 -13.34 57.11
CA GLN A 573 -15.48 -12.78 57.97
C GLN A 573 -14.70 -11.65 57.27
N ALA A 574 -14.38 -11.80 55.99
CA ALA A 574 -13.67 -10.80 55.21
C ALA A 574 -14.54 -9.55 54.98
N ALA A 575 -15.83 -9.72 54.66
CA ALA A 575 -16.80 -8.64 54.53
C ALA A 575 -16.97 -7.89 55.86
N TRP A 576 -17.11 -8.63 56.97
CA TRP A 576 -17.19 -8.05 58.31
C TRP A 576 -15.93 -7.27 58.70
N ARG A 577 -14.74 -7.79 58.40
CA ARG A 577 -13.47 -7.08 58.63
C ARG A 577 -13.38 -5.79 57.80
N ARG A 578 -13.85 -5.82 56.56
CA ARG A 578 -13.88 -4.65 55.67
C ARG A 578 -14.82 -3.58 56.21
N HIS A 579 -16.04 -3.98 56.57
CA HIS A 579 -17.03 -3.10 57.20
C HIS A 579 -16.50 -2.49 58.50
N LYS A 580 -15.94 -3.30 59.41
CA LYS A 580 -15.32 -2.81 60.65
C LYS A 580 -14.21 -1.79 60.39
N LYS A 581 -13.38 -1.99 59.36
CA LYS A 581 -12.31 -1.07 58.98
C LYS A 581 -12.87 0.25 58.44
N GLU A 582 -13.90 0.19 57.60
CA GLU A 582 -14.60 1.37 57.06
C GLU A 582 -15.30 2.17 58.17
N THR A 583 -16.01 1.51 59.08
CA THR A 583 -16.68 2.14 60.22
C THR A 583 -15.66 2.79 61.18
N LEU A 584 -14.51 2.15 61.44
CA LEU A 584 -13.41 2.72 62.22
C LEU A 584 -12.76 3.94 61.54
N THR A 585 -12.64 3.94 60.21
CA THR A 585 -12.13 5.11 59.46
C THR A 585 -13.11 6.27 59.43
N VAL A 586 -14.42 6.01 59.44
CA VAL A 586 -15.45 7.05 59.54
C VAL A 586 -15.50 7.63 60.97
N LEU A 587 -15.36 6.79 62.00
CA LEU A 587 -15.28 7.22 63.41
C LEU A 587 -14.01 8.00 63.75
N ARG A 588 -12.90 7.84 62.99
CA ARG A 588 -11.67 8.64 63.14
C ARG A 588 -11.69 9.97 62.37
N ARG A 589 -12.69 10.19 61.50
CA ARG A 589 -12.87 11.42 60.71
C ARG A 589 -13.95 12.35 61.27
N ARG A 590 -14.71 11.90 62.26
CA ARG A 590 -15.46 12.74 63.21
C ARG A 590 -14.58 12.96 64.43
#